data_AF-A0A8J2WYH1-F1
#
_entry.id   AF-A0A8J2WYH1-F1
#
_cell.length_a   1.000
_cell.length_b   1.000
_cell.length_c   1.000
_cell.angle_alpha   90.00
_cell.angle_beta   90.00
_cell.angle_gamma   90.00
#
_symmetry.space_group_name_H-M   'P 1'
#
loop_
_entity.id
_entity.type
_entity.pdbx_description
1 polymer ?
#
loop_
_entity_poly.entity_id
_entity_poly.type
_entity_poly.pdbx_seq_one_letter_code
_entity_poly.pdbx_strand_id
1 'polypeptide(L)'
;MAVIRRIALALVAAAAAAQDQAAPAEADEKPAPIVCPVRGGGYDDRYAVAQLLILQKNIPQAEACLLEAVQVSLGAIALMSDIAAAQRLPLRAAAFSSVLEQLNPTDGETVYLHAQRLGQAGKWDDALAPLLRLRESNPENANIANSLGAAYYQTFDYEKAISAFTAAATLAPKNEDFAANLKKASAVAAGEEAHDAPMSAPEEKIELKKDEATA
;
A
#
# COMPACT_ATOMS: atom_id res chain seq x y z
N MET A 1 28.98 -78.51 -28.20
CA MET A 1 30.23 -77.90 -28.71
C MET A 1 30.11 -77.81 -30.22
N ALA A 2 30.43 -76.65 -30.81
CA ALA A 2 30.02 -76.16 -32.14
C ALA A 2 28.51 -75.82 -32.17
N VAL A 3 28.08 -74.56 -32.09
CA VAL A 3 28.33 -73.51 -33.09
C VAL A 3 28.69 -72.19 -32.38
N ILE A 4 29.97 -71.82 -32.49
CA ILE A 4 30.53 -70.52 -32.10
C ILE A 4 30.76 -69.71 -33.40
N ARG A 5 30.57 -68.39 -33.34
CA ARG A 5 31.07 -67.36 -34.27
C ARG A 5 30.51 -67.35 -35.70
N ARG A 6 29.34 -66.72 -35.87
CA ARG A 6 29.03 -65.66 -36.87
C ARG A 6 27.76 -65.00 -36.32
N ILE A 7 27.80 -63.89 -35.59
CA ILE A 7 27.76 -62.53 -36.12
C ILE A 7 28.20 -61.64 -34.94
N ALA A 8 29.50 -61.34 -34.87
CA ALA A 8 29.97 -60.08 -34.34
C ALA A 8 30.05 -59.14 -35.54
N LEU A 9 29.66 -57.87 -35.39
CA LEU A 9 29.39 -56.86 -36.44
C LEU A 9 28.04 -57.00 -37.15
N ALA A 10 26.97 -56.65 -36.45
CA ALA A 10 25.95 -55.73 -36.97
C ALA A 10 24.99 -55.39 -35.82
N LEU A 11 24.74 -54.10 -35.63
CA LEU A 11 23.71 -53.52 -34.75
C LEU A 11 24.07 -53.36 -33.26
N VAL A 12 25.26 -52.81 -33.03
CA VAL A 12 25.53 -51.83 -31.94
C VAL A 12 24.79 -50.48 -32.22
N ALA A 13 23.69 -50.49 -32.97
CA ALA A 13 22.93 -49.30 -33.39
C ALA A 13 21.46 -49.35 -32.94
N ALA A 14 21.16 -50.07 -31.85
CA ALA A 14 19.82 -50.10 -31.25
C ALA A 14 19.85 -49.82 -29.73
N ALA A 15 20.95 -49.26 -29.22
CA ALA A 15 21.12 -48.92 -27.79
C ALA A 15 21.43 -47.43 -27.56
N ALA A 16 21.17 -46.57 -28.55
CA ALA A 16 21.44 -45.12 -28.48
C ALA A 16 20.24 -44.26 -28.96
N ALA A 17 19.01 -44.75 -28.79
CA ALA A 17 17.80 -44.02 -29.22
C ALA A 17 16.59 -44.24 -28.28
N ALA A 18 16.83 -44.45 -26.98
CA ALA A 18 15.75 -44.56 -25.98
C ALA A 18 16.10 -43.88 -24.65
N GLN A 19 16.98 -42.89 -24.67
CA GLN A 19 17.18 -41.92 -23.59
C GLN A 19 17.00 -40.52 -24.17
N ASP A 20 15.78 -40.21 -24.61
CA ASP A 20 15.33 -38.84 -24.73
C ASP A 20 13.79 -38.79 -24.74
N GLN A 21 13.18 -39.25 -23.65
CA GLN A 21 11.93 -38.64 -23.23
C GLN A 21 12.33 -37.56 -22.23
N ALA A 22 12.77 -36.41 -22.75
CA ALA A 22 12.66 -35.17 -22.01
C ALA A 22 11.21 -35.10 -21.51
N ALA A 23 11.03 -35.19 -20.19
CA ALA A 23 9.79 -34.78 -19.57
C ALA A 23 9.45 -33.39 -20.12
N PRO A 24 8.20 -33.11 -20.52
CA PRO A 24 7.86 -31.78 -20.98
C PRO A 24 8.32 -30.81 -19.89
N ALA A 25 9.13 -29.83 -20.29
CA ALA A 25 9.50 -28.73 -19.40
C ALA A 25 8.21 -28.24 -18.75
N GLU A 26 8.10 -28.43 -17.43
CA GLU A 26 7.03 -27.86 -16.64
C GLU A 26 7.08 -26.36 -16.95
N ALA A 27 6.08 -25.88 -17.69
CA ALA A 27 5.91 -24.46 -17.86
C ALA A 27 5.90 -23.84 -16.46
N ASP A 28 6.55 -22.68 -16.29
CA ASP A 28 6.48 -21.84 -15.09
C ASP A 28 5.02 -21.34 -14.88
N GLU A 29 4.06 -22.25 -14.76
CA GLU A 29 2.67 -21.96 -14.49
C GLU A 29 2.58 -21.69 -12.98
N LYS A 30 2.52 -20.40 -12.64
CA LYS A 30 2.33 -19.91 -11.28
C LYS A 30 1.21 -20.74 -10.63
N PRO A 31 1.45 -21.40 -9.49
CA PRO A 31 0.45 -22.25 -8.86
C PRO A 31 -0.83 -21.45 -8.62
N ALA A 32 -1.98 -22.07 -8.91
CA ALA A 32 -3.29 -21.43 -8.76
C ALA A 32 -3.42 -20.81 -7.35
N PRO A 33 -3.98 -19.59 -7.24
CA PRO A 33 -4.08 -18.92 -5.95
C PRO A 33 -4.94 -19.74 -4.99
N ILE A 34 -4.45 -19.90 -3.76
CA ILE A 34 -5.21 -20.55 -2.69
C ILE A 34 -6.28 -19.57 -2.23
N VAL A 35 -7.54 -19.97 -2.37
CA VAL A 35 -8.72 -19.15 -2.05
C VAL A 35 -9.51 -19.77 -0.91
N CYS A 36 -10.27 -18.94 -0.17
CA CYS A 36 -11.19 -19.45 0.83
C CYS A 36 -12.29 -20.30 0.15
N PRO A 37 -12.60 -21.51 0.62
CA PRO A 37 -13.61 -22.37 -0.01
C PRO A 37 -15.05 -21.83 0.12
N VAL A 38 -15.28 -20.81 0.96
CA VAL A 38 -16.60 -20.20 1.12
C VAL A 38 -16.79 -19.07 0.13
N ARG A 39 -17.85 -19.16 -0.69
CA ARG A 39 -18.30 -18.07 -1.56
C ARG A 39 -19.32 -17.20 -0.83
N GLY A 40 -18.98 -15.95 -0.58
CA GLY A 40 -19.84 -15.00 0.13
C GLY A 40 -19.67 -15.05 1.65
N GLY A 41 -20.59 -14.41 2.37
CA GLY A 41 -20.50 -14.27 3.83
C GLY A 41 -19.66 -13.08 4.30
N GLY A 42 -19.73 -12.80 5.60
CA GLY A 42 -19.00 -11.72 6.26
C GLY A 42 -17.66 -12.16 6.85
N TYR A 43 -17.17 -11.40 7.83
CA TYR A 43 -16.02 -11.76 8.63
C TYR A 43 -16.26 -13.08 9.40
N ASP A 44 -17.39 -13.17 10.11
CA ASP A 44 -17.70 -14.30 11.00
C ASP A 44 -17.74 -15.65 10.27
N ASP A 45 -18.31 -15.68 9.06
CA ASP A 45 -18.40 -16.89 8.24
C ASP A 45 -17.01 -17.42 7.86
N ARG A 46 -16.15 -16.54 7.36
CA ARG A 46 -14.77 -16.89 6.96
C ARG A 46 -13.90 -17.25 8.16
N TYR A 47 -14.07 -16.53 9.27
CA TYR A 47 -13.36 -16.81 10.51
C TYR A 47 -13.71 -18.21 11.05
N ALA A 48 -15.00 -18.57 11.08
CA ALA A 48 -15.44 -19.90 11.48
C ALA A 48 -14.87 -21.00 10.57
N VAL A 49 -14.86 -20.80 9.25
CA VAL A 49 -14.27 -21.77 8.33
C VAL A 49 -12.76 -21.89 8.49
N ALA A 50 -12.05 -20.79 8.71
CA ALA A 50 -10.62 -20.83 8.99
C ALA A 50 -10.32 -21.69 10.22
N GLN A 51 -11.11 -21.57 11.30
CA GLN A 51 -10.95 -22.41 12.50
C GLN A 51 -11.12 -23.90 12.19
N LEU A 52 -12.13 -24.27 11.38
CA LEU A 52 -12.34 -25.66 10.97
C LEU A 52 -11.19 -26.19 10.10
N LEU A 53 -10.67 -25.37 9.18
CA LEU A 53 -9.54 -25.73 8.31
C LEU A 53 -8.26 -25.93 9.11
N ILE A 54 -8.03 -25.13 10.16
CA ILE A 54 -6.90 -25.32 11.09
C ILE A 54 -6.99 -26.69 11.78
N LEU A 55 -8.18 -27.10 12.25
CA LEU A 55 -8.38 -28.42 12.86
C LEU A 55 -8.13 -29.57 11.87
N GLN A 56 -8.44 -29.34 10.60
CA GLN A 56 -8.16 -30.28 9.51
C GLN A 56 -6.70 -30.22 9.02
N LYS A 57 -5.85 -29.39 9.64
CA LYS A 57 -4.46 -29.11 9.25
C LYS A 57 -4.31 -28.54 7.84
N ASN A 58 -5.37 -27.95 7.31
CA ASN A 58 -5.38 -27.27 6.02
C ASN A 58 -5.05 -25.80 6.20
N ILE A 59 -3.81 -25.56 6.64
CA ILE A 59 -3.32 -24.23 7.04
C ILE A 59 -3.35 -23.22 5.88
N PRO A 60 -2.97 -23.55 4.63
CA PRO A 60 -2.97 -22.57 3.56
C PRO A 60 -4.38 -22.04 3.22
N GLN A 61 -5.41 -22.90 3.24
CA GLN A 61 -6.78 -22.44 3.02
C GLN A 61 -7.34 -21.67 4.22
N ALA A 62 -6.92 -22.03 5.45
CA ALA A 62 -7.30 -21.28 6.64
C ALA A 62 -6.75 -19.84 6.58
N GLU A 63 -5.50 -19.68 6.17
CA GLU A 63 -4.87 -18.37 5.96
C GLU A 63 -5.62 -17.57 4.88
N ALA A 64 -5.95 -18.19 3.73
CA ALA A 64 -6.73 -17.54 2.69
C ALA A 64 -8.09 -17.01 3.21
N CYS A 65 -8.80 -17.79 4.03
CA CYS A 65 -10.04 -17.33 4.65
C CYS A 65 -9.86 -16.15 5.60
N LEU A 66 -8.79 -16.13 6.40
CA LEU A 66 -8.51 -15.02 7.31
C LEU A 66 -8.12 -13.75 6.55
N LEU A 67 -7.32 -13.87 5.48
CA LEU A 67 -6.97 -12.74 4.61
C LEU A 67 -8.23 -12.14 3.97
N GLU A 68 -9.11 -12.98 3.41
CA GLU A 68 -10.38 -12.51 2.87
C GLU A 68 -11.30 -11.90 3.94
N ALA A 69 -11.31 -12.43 5.17
CA ALA A 69 -12.09 -11.89 6.30
C ALA A 69 -11.62 -10.48 6.68
N VAL A 70 -10.30 -10.25 6.71
CA VAL A 70 -9.73 -8.92 6.92
C VAL A 70 -10.08 -7.99 5.76
N GLN A 71 -9.95 -8.46 4.51
CA GLN A 71 -10.24 -7.67 3.31
C GLN A 71 -11.66 -7.12 3.29
N VAL A 72 -12.67 -7.96 3.59
CA VAL A 72 -14.07 -7.49 3.62
C VAL A 72 -14.35 -6.54 4.77
N SER A 73 -13.47 -6.46 5.77
CA SER A 73 -13.61 -5.60 6.95
C SER A 73 -12.92 -4.24 6.78
N LEU A 74 -12.04 -4.06 5.79
CA LEU A 74 -11.29 -2.82 5.59
C LEU A 74 -12.20 -1.60 5.40
N GLY A 75 -13.27 -1.74 4.63
CA GLY A 75 -14.24 -0.66 4.40
C GLY A 75 -14.93 -0.21 5.70
N ALA A 76 -15.19 -1.13 6.63
CA ALA A 76 -15.76 -0.78 7.93
C ALA A 76 -14.75 0.01 8.80
N ILE A 77 -13.47 -0.34 8.75
CA ILE A 77 -12.40 0.39 9.46
C ILE A 77 -12.23 1.80 8.88
N ALA A 78 -12.25 1.94 7.55
CA ALA A 78 -12.24 3.24 6.88
C ALA A 78 -13.43 4.11 7.33
N LEU A 79 -14.64 3.56 7.32
CA LEU A 79 -15.82 4.28 7.79
C LEU A 79 -15.73 4.68 9.28
N MET A 80 -15.13 3.85 10.13
CA MET A 80 -14.88 4.20 11.53
C MET A 80 -13.90 5.36 11.68
N SER A 81 -12.86 5.43 10.84
CA SER A 81 -11.96 6.58 10.76
C SER A 81 -12.72 7.87 10.41
N ASP A 82 -13.58 7.81 9.39
CA ASP A 82 -14.37 8.95 8.93
C ASP A 82 -15.38 9.42 9.98
N ILE A 83 -16.10 8.49 10.61
CA ILE A 83 -17.03 8.81 11.70
C ILE A 83 -16.30 9.45 12.87
N ALA A 84 -15.13 8.92 13.26
CA ALA A 84 -14.34 9.49 14.35
C ALA A 84 -13.89 10.92 14.02
N ALA A 85 -13.48 11.19 12.77
CA ALA A 85 -13.13 12.53 12.33
C ALA A 85 -14.34 13.49 12.37
N ALA A 86 -15.50 13.04 11.88
CA ALA A 86 -16.75 13.82 11.93
C ALA A 86 -17.20 14.13 13.37
N GLN A 87 -16.94 13.22 14.30
CA GLN A 87 -17.17 13.41 15.74
C GLN A 87 -16.11 14.27 16.43
N ARG A 88 -15.14 14.82 15.70
CA ARG A 88 -14.01 15.59 16.23
C ARG A 88 -13.18 14.80 17.24
N LEU A 89 -12.99 13.51 16.97
CA LEU A 89 -12.12 12.60 17.73
C LEU A 89 -10.87 12.26 16.90
N PRO A 90 -9.95 13.21 16.69
CA PRO A 90 -8.91 13.05 15.68
C PRO A 90 -7.88 11.97 16.03
N LEU A 91 -7.55 11.78 17.31
CA LEU A 91 -6.69 10.67 17.75
C LEU A 91 -7.32 9.29 17.46
N ARG A 92 -8.65 9.19 17.57
CA ARG A 92 -9.37 7.95 17.26
C ARG A 92 -9.41 7.71 15.75
N ALA A 93 -9.60 8.75 14.95
CA ALA A 93 -9.54 8.66 13.50
C ALA A 93 -8.15 8.20 13.05
N ALA A 94 -7.08 8.78 13.62
CA ALA A 94 -5.70 8.39 13.36
C ALA A 94 -5.42 6.92 13.76
N ALA A 95 -5.97 6.46 14.88
CA ALA A 95 -5.83 5.06 15.27
C ALA A 95 -6.46 4.10 14.25
N PHE A 96 -7.64 4.41 13.70
CA PHE A 96 -8.26 3.56 12.68
C PHE A 96 -7.51 3.60 11.34
N SER A 97 -7.08 4.77 10.88
CA SER A 97 -6.30 4.85 9.65
C SER A 97 -4.91 4.22 9.77
N SER A 98 -4.30 4.23 10.97
CA SER A 98 -3.06 3.49 11.24
C SER A 98 -3.23 1.99 11.00
N VAL A 99 -4.37 1.41 11.38
CA VAL A 99 -4.66 -0.01 11.12
C VAL A 99 -4.72 -0.27 9.61
N LEU A 100 -5.33 0.63 8.83
CA LEU A 100 -5.40 0.49 7.37
C LEU A 100 -4.00 0.53 6.73
N GLU A 101 -3.17 1.50 7.13
CA GLU A 101 -1.77 1.58 6.65
C GLU A 101 -0.98 0.32 7.03
N GLN A 102 -1.12 -0.18 8.26
CA GLN A 102 -0.39 -1.39 8.69
C GLN A 102 -0.81 -2.64 7.90
N LEU A 103 -2.07 -2.73 7.49
CA LEU A 103 -2.57 -3.84 6.67
C LEU A 103 -2.13 -3.73 5.21
N ASN A 104 -1.90 -2.52 4.69
CA ASN A 104 -1.40 -2.30 3.34
C ASN A 104 -0.43 -1.11 3.27
N PRO A 105 0.83 -1.27 3.73
CA PRO A 105 1.77 -0.16 3.89
C PRO A 105 2.26 0.46 2.57
N THR A 106 1.98 -0.21 1.45
CA THR A 106 2.32 0.23 0.10
C THR A 106 1.16 0.90 -0.62
N ASP A 107 -0.08 0.74 -0.13
CA ASP A 107 -1.22 1.45 -0.70
C ASP A 107 -1.21 2.90 -0.27
N GLY A 108 -0.77 3.76 -1.18
CA GLY A 108 -0.61 5.16 -0.89
C GLY A 108 -1.92 5.84 -0.45
N GLU A 109 -3.10 5.33 -0.80
CA GLU A 109 -4.37 5.89 -0.35
C GLU A 109 -4.49 5.76 1.17
N THR A 110 -4.18 4.57 1.72
CA THR A 110 -4.20 4.33 3.17
C THR A 110 -3.09 5.10 3.90
N VAL A 111 -1.89 5.16 3.31
CA VAL A 111 -0.75 5.91 3.87
C VAL A 111 -1.09 7.40 3.96
N TYR A 112 -1.70 7.97 2.90
CA TYR A 112 -2.08 9.37 2.89
C TYR A 112 -3.23 9.67 3.83
N LEU A 113 -4.26 8.81 3.86
CA LEU A 113 -5.36 8.92 4.81
C LEU A 113 -4.82 8.94 6.25
N HIS A 114 -3.87 8.07 6.59
CA HIS A 114 -3.27 8.06 7.92
C HIS A 114 -2.50 9.35 8.20
N ALA A 115 -1.67 9.84 7.28
CA ALA A 115 -0.99 11.13 7.42
C ALA A 115 -1.96 12.30 7.63
N GLN A 116 -3.07 12.35 6.88
CA GLN A 116 -4.10 13.37 7.07
C GLN A 116 -4.74 13.29 8.47
N ARG A 117 -5.09 12.08 8.93
CA ARG A 117 -5.65 11.90 10.28
C ARG A 117 -4.65 12.28 11.37
N LEU A 118 -3.35 12.02 11.19
CA LEU A 118 -2.30 12.47 12.09
C LEU A 118 -2.22 14.00 12.14
N GLY A 119 -2.28 14.67 11.00
CA GLY A 119 -2.35 16.14 10.92
C GLY A 119 -3.57 16.70 11.66
N GLN A 120 -4.76 16.13 11.43
CA GLN A 120 -5.99 16.49 12.16
C GLN A 120 -5.86 16.28 13.68
N ALA A 121 -5.03 15.32 14.11
CA ALA A 121 -4.73 15.05 15.51
C ALA A 121 -3.62 15.94 16.09
N GLY A 122 -3.06 16.86 15.30
CA GLY A 122 -1.91 17.68 15.71
C GLY A 122 -0.60 16.91 15.77
N LYS A 123 -0.57 15.66 15.28
CA LYS A 123 0.59 14.77 15.26
C LYS A 123 1.40 14.97 13.99
N TRP A 124 1.85 16.20 13.78
CA TRP A 124 2.52 16.62 12.55
C TRP A 124 3.89 15.95 12.35
N ASP A 125 4.65 15.74 13.43
CA ASP A 125 5.91 14.98 13.37
C ASP A 125 5.70 13.55 12.88
N ASP A 126 4.66 12.87 13.39
CA ASP A 126 4.32 11.50 13.00
C ASP A 126 3.83 11.42 11.54
N ALA A 127 3.23 12.51 11.02
CA ALA A 127 2.75 12.58 9.64
C ALA A 127 3.87 12.75 8.59
N LEU A 128 5.07 13.22 8.98
CA LEU A 128 6.17 13.46 8.04
C LEU A 128 6.68 12.18 7.40
N ALA A 129 6.91 11.13 8.17
CA ALA A 129 7.43 9.86 7.65
C ALA A 129 6.56 9.24 6.54
N PRO A 130 5.24 9.04 6.71
CA PRO A 130 4.39 8.51 5.64
C PRO A 130 4.31 9.46 4.43
N LEU A 131 4.26 10.79 4.64
CA LEU A 131 4.24 11.76 3.55
C LEU A 131 5.53 11.77 2.72
N LEU A 132 6.68 11.57 3.35
CA LEU A 132 7.97 11.45 2.66
C LEU A 132 8.02 10.19 1.79
N ARG A 133 7.55 9.04 2.29
CA ARG A 133 7.45 7.82 1.48
C ARG A 133 6.52 8.01 0.27
N LEU A 134 5.38 8.68 0.47
CA LEU A 134 4.47 9.02 -0.63
C LEU A 134 5.14 9.93 -1.66
N ARG A 135 5.96 10.87 -1.22
CA ARG A 135 6.69 11.80 -2.10
C ARG A 135 7.73 11.07 -2.97
N GLU A 136 8.36 10.03 -2.46
CA GLU A 136 9.34 9.21 -3.20
C GLU A 136 8.70 8.53 -4.43
N SER A 137 7.51 7.94 -4.27
CA SER A 137 6.79 7.29 -5.35
C SER A 137 5.95 8.25 -6.21
N ASN A 138 5.55 9.40 -5.66
CA ASN A 138 4.68 10.38 -6.33
C ASN A 138 5.28 11.80 -6.30
N PRO A 139 6.43 12.03 -6.97
CA PRO A 139 7.14 13.32 -6.92
C PRO A 139 6.36 14.48 -7.58
N GLU A 140 5.42 14.18 -8.47
CA GLU A 140 4.62 15.19 -9.19
C GLU A 140 3.24 15.43 -8.56
N ASN A 141 2.96 14.85 -7.39
CA ASN A 141 1.68 15.03 -6.72
C ASN A 141 1.70 16.30 -5.83
N ALA A 142 0.92 17.31 -6.22
CA ALA A 142 0.85 18.60 -5.55
C ALA A 142 0.21 18.52 -4.14
N ASN A 143 -0.75 17.61 -3.94
CA ASN A 143 -1.41 17.40 -2.64
C ASN A 143 -0.44 16.82 -1.60
N ILE A 144 0.43 15.89 -2.00
CA ILE A 144 1.50 15.36 -1.14
C ILE A 144 2.51 16.46 -0.81
N ALA A 145 2.92 17.28 -1.78
CA ALA A 145 3.81 18.43 -1.54
C ALA A 145 3.19 19.44 -0.56
N ASN A 146 1.91 19.78 -0.73
CA ASN A 146 1.22 20.70 0.16
C ASN A 146 1.08 20.12 1.57
N SER A 147 0.78 18.83 1.71
CA SER A 147 0.69 18.16 3.02
C SER A 147 2.03 18.12 3.74
N LEU A 148 3.15 17.90 3.02
CA LEU A 148 4.49 18.06 3.58
C LEU A 148 4.75 19.49 4.03
N GLY A 149 4.36 20.49 3.23
CA GLY A 149 4.47 21.90 3.60
C GLY A 149 3.72 22.22 4.89
N ALA A 150 2.49 21.71 5.04
CA ALA A 150 1.69 21.88 6.24
C ALA A 150 2.35 21.21 7.45
N ALA A 151 2.85 19.98 7.30
CA ALA A 151 3.54 19.29 8.37
C ALA A 151 4.80 20.04 8.83
N TYR A 152 5.64 20.50 7.90
CA TYR A 152 6.83 21.28 8.23
C TYR A 152 6.50 22.65 8.84
N TYR A 153 5.45 23.32 8.35
CA TYR A 153 5.00 24.60 8.93
C TYR A 153 4.59 24.42 10.39
N GLN A 154 3.86 23.34 10.69
CA GLN A 154 3.38 23.01 12.03
C GLN A 154 4.47 22.52 12.98
N THR A 155 5.58 22.00 12.44
CA THR A 155 6.76 21.62 13.21
C THR A 155 7.84 22.70 13.20
N PHE A 156 7.50 23.93 12.79
CA PHE A 156 8.35 25.12 12.79
C PHE A 156 9.56 25.08 11.84
N ASP A 157 9.62 24.10 10.93
CA ASP A 157 10.64 24.03 9.88
C ASP A 157 10.18 24.85 8.65
N TYR A 158 10.19 26.17 8.82
CA TYR A 158 9.63 27.09 7.82
C TYR A 158 10.36 27.05 6.47
N GLU A 159 11.66 26.77 6.47
CA GLU A 159 12.44 26.64 5.23
C GLU A 159 11.94 25.47 4.38
N LYS A 160 11.76 24.29 5.00
CA LYS A 160 11.20 23.14 4.28
C LYS A 160 9.72 23.33 3.96
N ALA A 161 8.97 24.02 4.82
CA ALA A 161 7.58 24.35 4.56
C ALA A 161 7.43 25.18 3.27
N ILE A 162 8.19 26.27 3.15
CA ILE A 162 8.19 27.15 1.97
C ILE A 162 8.61 26.36 0.73
N SER A 163 9.66 25.52 0.82
CA SER A 163 10.09 24.67 -0.29
C SER A 163 8.98 23.74 -0.78
N ALA A 164 8.32 23.04 0.14
CA ALA A 164 7.25 22.10 -0.18
C ALA A 164 5.99 22.79 -0.71
N PHE A 165 5.58 23.92 -0.12
CA PHE A 165 4.47 24.72 -0.64
C PHE A 165 4.77 25.34 -2.01
N THR A 166 6.02 25.75 -2.25
CA THR A 166 6.45 26.23 -3.57
C THR A 166 6.32 25.12 -4.61
N ALA A 167 6.73 23.89 -4.27
CA ALA A 167 6.54 22.74 -5.16
C ALA A 167 5.05 22.49 -5.44
N ALA A 168 4.18 22.53 -4.43
CA ALA A 168 2.73 22.37 -4.61
C ALA A 168 2.13 23.44 -5.54
N ALA A 169 2.44 24.72 -5.28
CA ALA A 169 1.97 25.85 -6.09
C ALA A 169 2.52 25.81 -7.53
N THR A 170 3.71 25.25 -7.74
CA THR A 170 4.29 25.07 -9.08
C THR A 170 3.61 23.93 -9.85
N LEU A 171 3.32 22.82 -9.18
CA LEU A 171 2.66 21.65 -9.77
C LEU A 171 1.18 21.93 -10.10
N ALA A 172 0.51 22.74 -9.29
CA ALA A 172 -0.90 23.12 -9.49
C ALA A 172 -1.09 24.64 -9.35
N PRO A 173 -0.68 25.45 -10.34
CA PRO A 173 -0.67 26.91 -10.25
C PRO A 173 -2.06 27.57 -10.22
N LYS A 174 -3.11 26.80 -10.49
CA LYS A 174 -4.52 27.26 -10.40
C LYS A 174 -5.16 26.94 -9.05
N ASN A 175 -4.47 26.22 -8.17
CA ASN A 175 -4.97 25.92 -6.83
C ASN A 175 -4.64 27.10 -5.90
N GLU A 176 -5.66 27.88 -5.56
CA GLU A 176 -5.51 29.09 -4.73
C GLU A 176 -5.09 28.76 -3.29
N ASP A 177 -5.49 27.60 -2.76
CA ASP A 177 -5.11 27.17 -1.41
C ASP A 177 -3.61 26.94 -1.30
N PHE A 178 -2.97 26.36 -2.33
CA PHE A 178 -1.51 26.16 -2.32
C PHE A 178 -0.75 27.48 -2.37
N ALA A 179 -1.22 28.44 -3.17
CA ALA A 179 -0.65 29.78 -3.21
C ALA A 179 -0.83 30.51 -1.87
N ALA A 180 -1.99 30.35 -1.22
CA ALA A 180 -2.28 30.94 0.08
C ALA A 180 -1.39 30.35 1.18
N ASN A 181 -1.21 29.03 1.21
CA ASN A 181 -0.33 28.35 2.15
C ASN A 181 1.14 28.79 2.00
N LEU A 182 1.63 28.90 0.76
CA LEU A 182 2.98 29.42 0.49
C LEU A 182 3.15 30.85 1.01
N LYS A 183 2.19 31.73 0.71
CA LYS A 183 2.22 33.13 1.13
C LYS A 183 2.27 33.24 2.66
N LYS A 184 1.39 32.48 3.33
CA LYS A 184 1.31 32.44 4.79
C LYS A 184 2.60 31.91 5.43
N ALA A 185 3.14 30.79 4.91
CA ALA A 185 4.41 30.25 5.39
C ALA A 185 5.56 31.27 5.24
N SER A 186 5.59 31.99 4.12
CA SER A 186 6.61 33.02 3.86
C SER A 186 6.48 34.23 4.81
N ALA A 187 5.26 34.72 5.05
CA ALA A 187 5.01 35.84 5.96
C ALA A 187 5.43 35.50 7.41
N VAL A 188 5.12 34.28 7.87
CA VAL A 188 5.52 33.79 9.19
C VAL A 188 7.04 33.64 9.29
N ALA A 189 7.69 33.08 8.26
CA ALA A 189 9.15 32.96 8.23
C ALA A 189 9.85 34.33 8.24
N ALA A 190 9.24 35.35 7.62
CA ALA A 190 9.73 36.72 7.62
C ALA A 190 9.43 37.50 8.93
N GLY A 191 8.64 36.91 9.85
CA GLY A 191 8.21 37.57 11.09
C GLY A 191 7.13 38.63 10.90
N GLU A 192 6.49 38.67 9.72
CA GLU A 192 5.39 39.59 9.40
C GLU A 192 4.06 39.14 10.03
N GLU A 193 3.90 37.83 10.20
CA GLU A 193 2.76 37.19 10.84
C GLU A 193 3.21 36.23 11.94
N ALA A 194 2.41 36.09 13.00
CA ALA A 194 2.64 35.07 14.01
C ALA A 194 2.25 33.69 13.48
N HIS A 195 2.97 32.65 13.89
CA HIS A 195 2.52 31.28 13.69
C HIS A 195 1.16 31.07 14.36
N ASP A 196 0.20 30.55 13.61
CA ASP A 196 -1.19 30.42 14.02
C ASP A 196 -1.67 28.95 13.90
N ALA A 197 -2.99 28.77 13.91
CA ALA A 197 -3.61 27.45 13.88
C ALA A 197 -3.22 26.65 12.61
N PRO A 198 -3.32 25.30 12.66
CA PRO A 198 -2.84 24.45 11.59
C PRO A 198 -3.41 24.84 10.23
N MET A 199 -2.52 24.96 9.24
CA MET A 199 -2.96 24.99 7.85
C MET A 199 -3.73 23.70 7.59
N SER A 200 -4.99 23.82 7.17
CA SER A 200 -5.78 22.66 6.82
C SER A 200 -5.10 21.95 5.66
N ALA A 201 -4.70 20.69 5.88
CA ALA A 201 -4.36 19.82 4.76
C ALA A 201 -5.64 19.66 3.93
N PRO A 202 -5.57 19.77 2.59
CA PRO A 202 -6.73 19.52 1.74
C PRO A 202 -7.24 18.11 2.04
N GLU A 203 -8.54 18.00 2.32
CA GLU A 203 -9.24 16.73 2.49
C GLU A 203 -9.48 16.02 1.14
N GLU A 204 -8.87 16.53 0.07
CA GLU A 204 -9.04 16.01 -1.27
C GLU A 204 -8.42 14.62 -1.40
N LYS A 205 -9.15 13.74 -2.10
CA LYS A 205 -8.66 12.40 -2.42
C LYS A 205 -7.43 12.53 -3.29
N ILE A 206 -6.33 11.89 -2.91
CA ILE A 206 -5.15 11.88 -3.76
C ILE A 206 -5.34 10.96 -4.95
N GLU A 207 -5.01 11.47 -6.12
CA GLU A 207 -4.78 10.64 -7.30
C GLU A 207 -3.34 10.17 -7.28
N LEU A 208 -3.17 8.90 -6.96
CA LEU A 208 -1.88 8.22 -7.03
C LEU A 208 -1.69 7.65 -8.42
N LYS A 209 -0.44 7.72 -8.92
CA LYS A 209 -0.07 6.88 -10.06
C LYS A 209 -0.26 5.43 -9.60
N LYS A 210 -1.20 4.71 -10.20
CA LYS A 210 -1.33 3.28 -9.94
C LYS A 210 -0.04 2.63 -10.39
N ASP A 211 0.64 1.94 -9.47
CA ASP A 211 1.77 1.10 -9.85
C ASP A 211 1.25 0.05 -10.84
N GLU A 212 1.78 0.04 -12.06
CA GLU A 212 1.53 -1.03 -13.03
C GLU A 212 2.16 -2.38 -12.59
N ALA A 213 2.73 -2.44 -11.38
CA ALA A 213 3.57 -3.52 -10.89
C ALA A 213 2.84 -4.61 -10.08
N THR A 214 1.50 -4.65 -10.08
CA THR A 214 0.75 -5.81 -9.59
C THR A 214 -0.14 -6.39 -10.68
N ALA A 215 0.50 -7.20 -11.55
CA ALA A 215 -0.15 -8.19 -12.41
C ALA A 215 -0.05 -9.59 -11.77
#